data_AF-A0A8H8RD22-F1
#
_entry.id   AF-A0A8H8RD22-F1
#
_cell.length_a   1.000
_cell.length_b   1.000
_cell.length_c   1.000
_cell.angle_alpha   90.00
_cell.angle_beta   90.00
_cell.angle_gamma   90.00
#
_symmetry.space_group_name_H-M   'P 1'
#
loop_
_entity.id
_entity.type
_entity.pdbx_description
1 polymer ?
#
loop_
_entity_poly.entity_id
_entity_poly.type
_entity_poly.pdbx_seq_one_letter_code
_entity_poly.pdbx_strand_id
1 'polypeptide(L)'
;MTTITTMSSSSSSTEPQSKEAALPPEVQYIQYSHTLEKQYLPSIRALISKDLSEPYSIYVYRFFLYQWGDLCFMALNPTTTPPSLLGVIISKLEPHHSALPSSPTPTTQRGYIAMLAVSA
;
A
#
# COMPACT_ATOMS: atom_id res chain seq x y z
N MET A 1 -78.22 -9.70 -2.53
CA MET A 1 -76.79 -10.03 -2.71
C MET A 1 -76.33 -9.27 -3.95
N THR A 2 -75.70 -8.11 -3.77
CA THR A 2 -75.36 -7.18 -4.86
C THR A 2 -73.86 -6.89 -4.83
N THR A 3 -73.22 -7.09 -5.97
CA THR A 3 -71.78 -6.97 -6.27
C THR A 3 -71.34 -5.50 -6.36
N ILE A 4 -70.16 -5.16 -5.82
CA ILE A 4 -69.42 -3.93 -6.20
C ILE A 4 -67.93 -4.25 -6.39
N THR A 5 -67.47 -3.88 -7.58
CA THR A 5 -66.10 -3.87 -8.13
C THR A 5 -65.24 -2.78 -7.51
N THR A 6 -63.96 -3.07 -7.19
CA THR A 6 -62.94 -2.02 -7.00
C THR A 6 -61.63 -2.42 -7.65
N MET A 7 -61.15 -1.58 -8.58
CA MET A 7 -59.87 -1.71 -9.27
C MET A 7 -58.71 -1.27 -8.36
N SER A 8 -57.61 -2.02 -8.39
CA SER A 8 -56.33 -1.60 -7.80
C SER A 8 -55.42 -1.08 -8.90
N SER A 9 -55.20 0.23 -8.89
CA SER A 9 -54.28 0.95 -9.75
C SER A 9 -52.84 0.80 -9.29
N SER A 10 -51.97 0.46 -10.23
CA SER A 10 -50.51 0.47 -10.13
C SER A 10 -49.96 1.90 -9.99
N SER A 11 -49.09 2.13 -9.02
CA SER A 11 -48.18 3.28 -9.00
C SER A 11 -46.74 2.79 -8.91
N SER A 12 -46.06 2.83 -10.06
CA SER A 12 -44.62 2.69 -10.21
C SER A 12 -43.93 3.95 -9.71
N SER A 13 -43.25 3.85 -8.57
CA SER A 13 -42.39 4.91 -8.06
C SER A 13 -40.97 4.68 -8.57
N THR A 14 -40.56 5.49 -9.53
CA THR A 14 -39.18 5.58 -10.01
C THR A 14 -38.36 6.35 -8.97
N GLU A 15 -37.55 5.66 -8.17
CA GLU A 15 -36.57 6.31 -7.31
C GLU A 15 -35.29 6.64 -8.11
N PRO A 16 -34.75 7.87 -7.97
CA PRO A 16 -33.50 8.25 -8.59
C PRO A 16 -32.33 7.56 -7.89
N GLN A 17 -31.66 6.65 -8.59
CA GLN A 17 -30.42 6.02 -8.13
C GLN A 17 -29.31 7.07 -7.98
N SER A 18 -29.07 7.47 -6.73
CA SER A 18 -27.84 8.13 -6.32
C SER A 18 -26.68 7.20 -6.62
N LYS A 19 -25.75 7.65 -7.48
CA LYS A 19 -24.41 7.07 -7.59
C LYS A 19 -23.70 7.27 -6.25
N GLU A 20 -23.92 6.35 -5.32
CA GLU A 20 -23.03 6.11 -4.20
C GLU A 20 -21.66 5.79 -4.84
N ALA A 21 -20.72 6.73 -4.77
CA ALA A 21 -19.36 6.46 -5.15
C ALA A 21 -18.86 5.35 -4.22
N ALA A 22 -18.82 4.12 -4.72
CA ALA A 22 -18.35 2.96 -3.97
C ALA A 22 -17.04 3.34 -3.27
N LEU A 23 -17.02 3.20 -1.94
CA LEU A 23 -15.81 3.42 -1.16
C LEU A 23 -14.68 2.64 -1.84
N PRO A 24 -13.51 3.25 -2.06
CA PRO A 24 -12.42 2.54 -2.69
C PRO A 24 -12.16 1.25 -1.92
N PRO A 25 -11.89 0.13 -2.61
CA PRO A 25 -11.60 -1.13 -1.95
C PRO A 25 -10.51 -0.90 -0.89
N GLU A 26 -10.76 -1.39 0.32
CA GLU A 26 -9.88 -1.17 1.47
C GLU A 26 -8.48 -1.70 1.15
N VAL A 27 -7.51 -0.78 1.13
CA VAL A 27 -6.11 -1.10 0.82
C VAL A 27 -5.54 -1.93 1.96
N GLN A 28 -4.93 -3.07 1.64
CA GLN A 28 -4.28 -3.92 2.62
C GLN A 28 -2.81 -3.50 2.79
N TYR A 29 -2.44 -3.06 3.98
CA TYR A 29 -1.04 -2.79 4.32
C TYR A 29 -0.40 -4.03 4.91
N ILE A 30 0.74 -4.44 4.37
CA ILE A 30 1.53 -5.56 4.90
C ILE A 30 2.98 -5.15 5.09
N GLN A 31 3.58 -5.61 6.20
CA GLN A 31 5.01 -5.50 6.42
C GLN A 31 5.73 -6.47 5.48
N TYR A 32 6.88 -6.04 4.95
CA TYR A 32 7.69 -6.91 4.12
C TYR A 32 8.25 -8.08 4.94
N SER A 33 8.30 -9.25 4.31
CA SER A 33 8.98 -10.44 4.81
C SER A 33 9.74 -11.08 3.67
N HIS A 34 10.87 -11.72 3.97
CA HIS A 34 11.68 -12.37 2.94
C HIS A 34 10.91 -13.48 2.18
N THR A 35 9.90 -14.09 2.80
CA THR A 35 9.00 -15.06 2.12
C THR A 35 8.22 -14.44 0.96
N LEU A 36 8.03 -13.12 0.98
CA LEU A 36 7.30 -12.35 -0.02
C LEU A 36 8.19 -11.90 -1.20
N GLU A 37 9.52 -12.07 -1.12
CA GLU A 37 10.47 -11.59 -2.13
C GLU A 37 10.12 -12.09 -3.53
N LYS A 38 9.93 -13.40 -3.66
CA LYS A 38 9.65 -14.04 -4.96
C LYS A 38 8.38 -13.49 -5.60
N GLN A 39 7.40 -13.12 -4.79
CA GLN A 39 6.10 -12.63 -5.26
C GLN A 39 6.15 -11.13 -5.59
N TYR A 40 6.74 -10.30 -4.72
CA TYR A 40 6.57 -8.85 -4.82
C TYR A 40 7.82 -8.09 -5.27
N LEU A 41 9.03 -8.64 -5.18
CA LEU A 41 10.25 -7.93 -5.62
C LEU A 41 10.20 -7.48 -7.10
N PRO A 42 9.67 -8.28 -8.05
CA PRO A 42 9.50 -7.81 -9.43
C PRO A 42 8.56 -6.59 -9.52
N SER A 43 7.46 -6.60 -8.79
CA SER A 43 6.47 -5.52 -8.75
C SER A 43 7.02 -4.27 -8.07
N ILE A 44 7.77 -4.42 -6.97
CA ILE A 44 8.46 -3.34 -6.26
C ILE A 44 9.43 -2.64 -7.21
N ARG A 45 10.26 -3.42 -7.92
CA ARG A 45 11.22 -2.86 -8.89
C ARG A 45 10.49 -2.13 -10.01
N ALA A 46 9.48 -2.75 -10.60
CA ALA A 46 8.69 -2.14 -11.67
C ALA A 46 8.00 -0.85 -11.23
N LEU A 47 7.50 -0.78 -10.00
CA LEU A 47 6.85 0.40 -9.45
C LEU A 47 7.85 1.53 -9.20
N ILE A 48 8.95 1.24 -8.51
CA ILE A 48 9.98 2.24 -8.19
C ILE A 48 10.66 2.78 -9.46
N SER A 49 10.88 1.93 -10.47
CA SER A 49 11.44 2.36 -11.76
C SER A 49 10.51 3.26 -12.57
N LYS A 50 9.21 3.38 -12.24
CA LYS A 50 8.32 4.36 -12.87
C LYS A 50 8.47 5.75 -12.26
N ASP A 51 8.68 5.81 -10.94
CA ASP A 51 8.70 7.08 -10.19
C ASP A 51 10.11 7.68 -10.07
N LEU A 52 11.16 6.87 -10.16
CA LEU A 52 12.56 7.31 -10.06
C LEU A 52 13.27 7.23 -11.42
N SER A 53 14.04 8.27 -11.74
CA SER A 53 14.67 8.47 -13.06
C SER A 53 15.80 7.51 -13.42
N GLU A 54 16.26 6.67 -12.48
CA GLU A 54 17.32 5.68 -12.72
C GLU A 54 16.98 4.33 -12.08
N PRO A 55 17.07 3.20 -12.82
CA PRO A 55 16.80 1.88 -12.27
C PRO A 55 17.94 1.45 -11.36
N TYR A 56 17.66 1.28 -10.07
CA TYR A 56 18.61 0.64 -9.16
C TYR A 56 18.87 -0.80 -9.58
N SER A 57 20.09 -1.28 -9.36
CA SER A 57 20.38 -2.72 -9.48
C SER A 57 19.56 -3.52 -8.46
N ILE A 58 19.25 -4.78 -8.76
CA ILE A 58 18.50 -5.66 -7.85
C ILE A 58 19.13 -5.74 -6.45
N TYR A 59 20.45 -5.56 -6.36
CA TYR A 59 21.21 -5.62 -5.12
C TYR A 59 20.88 -4.49 -4.15
N VAL A 60 20.52 -3.31 -4.65
CA VAL A 60 20.14 -2.17 -3.80
C VAL A 60 18.86 -2.51 -3.03
N TYR A 61 17.84 -3.02 -3.72
CA TYR A 61 16.59 -3.44 -3.05
C TYR A 61 16.87 -4.52 -2.00
N ARG A 62 17.65 -5.55 -2.34
CA ARG A 62 17.98 -6.64 -1.42
C ARG A 62 18.77 -6.16 -0.21
N PHE A 63 19.70 -5.22 -0.39
CA PHE A 63 20.45 -4.62 0.70
C PHE A 63 19.50 -4.05 1.75
N PHE A 64 18.52 -3.23 1.34
CA PHE A 64 17.54 -2.68 2.28
C PHE A 64 16.61 -3.76 2.86
N LEU A 65 16.02 -4.59 2.00
CA LEU A 65 14.98 -5.54 2.39
C LEU A 65 15.48 -6.66 3.30
N TYR A 66 16.78 -7.00 3.27
CA TYR A 66 17.34 -8.05 4.13
C TYR A 66 17.74 -7.53 5.50
N GLN A 67 18.18 -6.28 5.59
CA GLN A 67 18.62 -5.67 6.85
C GLN A 67 17.47 -5.02 7.63
N TRP A 68 16.53 -4.41 6.90
CA TRP A 68 15.45 -3.60 7.48
C TRP A 68 14.09 -3.96 6.88
N GLY A 69 13.86 -5.24 6.56
CA GLY A 69 12.58 -5.70 6.02
C GLY A 69 11.40 -5.39 6.95
N ASP A 70 11.65 -5.33 8.25
CA ASP A 70 10.70 -4.92 9.30
C ASP A 70 10.30 -3.43 9.24
N LEU A 71 11.13 -2.59 8.60
CA LEU A 71 10.85 -1.17 8.38
C LEU A 71 10.29 -0.88 6.98
N CYS A 72 10.02 -1.92 6.20
CA CYS A 72 9.53 -1.83 4.84
C CYS A 72 8.08 -2.31 4.77
N PHE A 73 7.22 -1.55 4.08
CA PHE A 73 5.79 -1.84 4.00
C PHE A 73 5.30 -1.75 2.55
N MET A 74 4.29 -2.57 2.25
CA MET A 74 3.62 -2.63 0.96
C MET A 74 2.13 -2.37 1.15
N ALA A 75 1.55 -1.63 0.20
CA ALA A 75 0.11 -1.44 0.07
C ALA A 75 -0.38 -2.32 -1.08
N LEU A 76 -1.38 -3.18 -0.82
CA LEU A 76 -1.90 -4.16 -1.75
C LEU A 76 -3.39 -3.94 -2.03
N ASN A 77 -3.81 -4.27 -3.25
CA ASN A 77 -5.21 -4.35 -3.61
C ASN A 77 -5.76 -5.77 -3.37
N PRO A 78 -6.61 -5.99 -2.35
CA PRO A 78 -7.13 -7.31 -2.03
C PRO A 78 -8.15 -7.83 -3.06
N THR A 79 -8.67 -6.97 -3.95
CA THR A 79 -9.66 -7.37 -4.97
C THR A 79 -9.06 -8.18 -6.11
N THR A 80 -7.73 -8.18 -6.24
CA THR A 80 -7.00 -8.88 -7.30
C THR A 80 -6.41 -10.20 -6.79
N THR A 81 -6.31 -11.21 -7.66
CA THR A 81 -5.72 -12.52 -7.33
C THR A 81 -4.62 -12.86 -8.33
N PRO A 82 -3.33 -12.84 -7.94
CA PRO A 82 -2.82 -12.45 -6.63
C PRO A 82 -3.00 -10.95 -6.33
N PRO A 83 -2.95 -10.52 -5.05
CA PRO A 83 -3.04 -9.11 -4.69
C PRO A 83 -1.99 -8.27 -5.41
N SER A 84 -2.43 -7.19 -6.05
CA SER A 84 -1.57 -6.28 -6.81
C SER A 84 -0.92 -5.26 -5.89
N LEU A 85 0.34 -4.93 -6.18
CA LEU A 85 1.10 -3.93 -5.43
C LEU A 85 0.64 -2.53 -5.86
N LEU A 86 0.05 -1.80 -4.93
CA LEU A 86 -0.38 -0.41 -5.10
C LEU A 86 0.71 0.58 -4.69
N GLY A 87 1.52 0.23 -3.69
CA GLY A 87 2.53 1.13 -3.16
C GLY A 87 3.58 0.40 -2.34
N VAL A 88 4.75 1.00 -2.21
CA VAL A 88 5.82 0.47 -1.37
C VAL A 88 6.61 1.61 -0.73
N ILE A 89 6.97 1.41 0.54
CA ILE A 89 7.96 2.22 1.26
C ILE A 89 9.10 1.31 1.72
N ILE A 90 10.33 1.70 1.37
CA ILE A 90 11.55 1.03 1.80
C ILE A 90 12.33 2.00 2.68
N SER A 91 12.55 1.61 3.92
CA SER A 91 13.21 2.44 4.93
C SER A 91 14.35 1.69 5.61
N LYS A 92 15.24 2.43 6.25
CA LYS A 92 16.26 1.89 7.16
C LYS A 92 16.34 2.70 8.45
N LEU A 93 16.93 2.10 9.47
CA LEU A 93 17.23 2.72 10.75
C LEU A 93 18.65 2.35 11.16
N GLU A 94 19.48 3.35 11.43
CA GLU A 94 20.86 3.13 11.86
C GLU A 94 21.20 4.03 13.05
N PRO A 95 22.12 3.61 13.94
CA PRO A 95 22.69 4.47 14.95
C PRO A 95 23.35 5.69 14.30
N HIS A 96 23.00 6.87 14.78
CA HIS A 96 23.63 8.12 14.40
C HIS A 96 24.59 8.56 15.51
N HIS A 97 25.87 8.36 15.28
CA HIS A 97 26.94 8.84 16.16
C HIS A 97 27.15 10.34 15.92
N SER A 98 26.22 11.17 16.40
CA SER A 98 26.32 12.64 16.30
C SER A 98 27.38 13.26 17.20
N ALA A 99 28.01 12.48 18.08
CA ALA A 99 28.82 13.03 19.15
C ALA A 99 30.16 12.31 19.32
N LEU A 100 31.19 13.06 19.73
CA LEU A 100 32.50 12.56 20.13
C LEU A 100 32.34 11.45 21.19
N PRO A 101 33.28 10.48 21.27
CA PRO A 101 33.25 9.40 22.27
C PRO A 101 33.17 9.89 23.72
N SER A 102 33.55 11.14 23.98
CA SER A 102 33.52 11.80 25.28
C SER A 102 32.24 12.61 25.57
N SER A 103 31.28 12.64 24.65
CA SER A 103 30.05 13.42 24.84
C SER A 103 29.05 12.65 25.70
N PRO A 104 28.37 13.31 26.66
CA PRO A 104 27.29 12.71 27.44
C PRO A 104 26.01 12.46 26.62
N THR A 105 25.97 12.86 25.35
CA THR A 105 24.81 12.67 24.49
C THR A 105 24.66 11.20 24.08
N PRO A 106 23.51 10.55 24.35
CA PRO A 106 23.28 9.17 23.92
C PRO A 106 23.27 9.08 22.39
N THR A 107 23.69 7.92 21.86
CA THR A 107 23.54 7.61 20.44
C THR A 107 22.07 7.65 20.06
N THR A 108 21.71 8.51 19.11
CA THR A 108 20.34 8.57 18.57
C THR A 108 20.19 7.57 17.44
N GLN A 109 18.97 7.16 17.12
CA GLN A 109 18.68 6.40 15.91
C GLN A 109 18.19 7.35 14.82
N ARG A 110 18.69 7.20 13.59
CA ARG A 110 18.26 7.98 12.43
C ARG A 110 17.60 7.08 11.40
N GLY A 111 16.34 7.39 11.10
CA GLY A 111 15.61 6.77 10.01
C GLY A 111 15.97 7.41 8.66
N TYR A 112 15.90 6.61 7.61
CA TYR A 112 16.02 7.07 6.22
C TYR A 112 14.98 6.36 5.36
N ILE A 113 14.14 7.14 4.67
CA ILE A 113 13.22 6.62 3.64
C ILE A 113 14.03 6.57 2.34
N ALA A 114 14.42 5.36 1.94
CA ALA A 114 15.25 5.15 0.77
C ALA A 114 14.45 5.28 -0.52
N MET A 115 13.26 4.68 -0.54
CA MET A 115 12.40 4.65 -1.71
C MET A 115 10.95 4.69 -1.26
N LEU A 116 10.14 5.51 -1.94
CA LEU A 116 8.70 5.59 -1.79
C LEU A 116 8.11 5.69 -3.20
N ALA A 117 7.20 4.78 -3.54
CA ALA A 117 6.56 4.75 -4.85
C ALA A 117 5.12 4.28 -4.72
N VAL A 118 4.22 4.85 -5.52
CA VAL A 118 2.77 4.55 -5.50
C VAL A 118 2.27 4.48 -6.93
N SER A 119 1.43 3.49 -7.22
CA SER A 119 0.75 3.39 -8.51
C SER A 119 -0.31 4.48 -8.56
N ALA A 120 -0.09 5.49 -9.40
CA ALA A 120 -1.10 6.48 -9.77
C ALA A 120 -2.30 5.84 -10.47
#